data_AF-G6C0W1-F1
#
_entry.id   AF-G6C0W1-F1
#
_cell.length_a   1.000
_cell.length_b   1.000
_cell.length_c   1.000
_cell.angle_alpha   90.00
_cell.angle_beta   90.00
_cell.angle_gamma   90.00
#
_symmetry.space_group_name_H-M   'P 1'
#
loop_
_entity.id
_entity.type
_entity.pdbx_description
1 polymer ?
#
loop_
_entity_poly.entity_id
_entity_poly.type
_entity_poly.pdbx_seq_one_letter_code
_entity_poly.pdbx_strand_id
1 'polypeptide(L)'
;MKAIEVYETVYKIFTKHSFEQPEIFHTLFFGKYSYKLENIIKKYYEIFPDEIEGHIDLTKAMLTQGNIYDRDLPIITKMIKEGSIKEEAASSIMETIIRVHQSYLSDLLHKNDDSLIEKYTQGFFKIFNFLLKKEDTWQQ
;
A
#
# COMPACT_ATOMS: atom_id res chain seq x y z
N MET A 1 5.68 -17.40 -2.28
CA MET A 1 4.87 -16.46 -1.49
C MET A 1 3.60 -16.20 -2.28
N LYS A 2 2.43 -16.38 -1.67
CA LYS A 2 1.14 -16.01 -2.28
C LYS A 2 1.04 -14.49 -2.40
N ALA A 3 0.26 -13.98 -3.34
CA ALA A 3 0.13 -12.54 -3.54
C ALA A 3 -0.43 -11.82 -2.31
N ILE A 4 -1.31 -12.46 -1.55
CA ILE A 4 -1.84 -11.92 -0.28
C ILE A 4 -0.73 -11.72 0.77
N GLU A 5 0.23 -12.65 0.87
CA GLU A 5 1.36 -12.55 1.80
C GLU A 5 2.33 -11.44 1.39
N VAL A 6 2.53 -11.25 0.07
CA VAL A 6 3.29 -10.11 -0.47
C VAL A 6 2.59 -8.80 -0.11
N TYR A 7 1.27 -8.72 -0.33
CA TYR A 7 0.48 -7.53 -0.04
C TYR A 7 0.49 -7.15 1.44
N GLU A 8 0.32 -8.13 2.33
CA GLU A 8 0.48 -7.96 3.78
C GLU A 8 1.86 -7.42 4.14
N THR A 9 2.91 -7.95 3.52
CA THR A 9 4.30 -7.52 3.78
C THR A 9 4.54 -6.09 3.32
N VAL A 10 4.06 -5.75 2.10
CA VAL A 10 4.12 -4.40 1.55
C VAL A 10 3.47 -3.42 2.50
N TYR A 11 2.23 -3.69 2.94
CA TYR A 11 1.53 -2.77 3.82
C TYR A 11 2.11 -2.72 5.25
N LYS A 12 2.66 -3.82 5.79
CA LYS A 12 3.41 -3.80 7.06
C LYS A 12 4.57 -2.82 7.01
N ILE A 13 5.36 -2.86 5.94
CA ILE A 13 6.53 -1.98 5.76
C ILE A 13 6.07 -0.56 5.44
N PHE A 14 5.12 -0.41 4.53
CA PHE A 14 4.63 0.91 4.08
C PHE A 14 3.95 1.66 5.23
N THR A 15 3.03 1.04 5.97
CA THR A 15 2.35 1.65 7.12
C THR A 15 3.34 2.04 8.21
N LYS A 16 4.30 1.17 8.55
CA LYS A 16 5.35 1.48 9.53
C LYS A 16 6.07 2.78 9.19
N HIS A 17 6.69 2.85 8.01
CA HIS A 17 7.53 3.99 7.65
C HIS A 17 6.71 5.24 7.31
N SER A 18 5.54 5.09 6.68
CA SER A 18 4.69 6.23 6.34
C SER A 18 4.10 6.89 7.58
N PHE A 19 3.75 6.13 8.61
CA PHE A 19 3.19 6.69 9.84
C PHE A 19 4.27 7.29 10.75
N GLU A 20 5.50 6.77 10.71
CA GLU A 20 6.67 7.36 11.37
C GLU A 20 7.16 8.65 10.68
N GLN A 21 6.87 8.83 9.38
CA GLN A 21 7.32 9.98 8.59
C GLN A 21 6.17 10.54 7.72
N PRO A 22 5.09 11.04 8.34
CA PRO A 22 3.87 11.37 7.62
C PRO A 22 4.05 12.49 6.60
N GLU A 23 4.90 13.49 6.88
CA GLU A 23 5.18 14.60 5.96
C GLU A 23 5.83 14.14 4.65
N ILE A 24 6.83 13.24 4.74
CA ILE A 24 7.56 12.72 3.58
C ILE A 24 6.61 11.91 2.71
N PHE A 25 5.91 10.94 3.32
CA PHE A 25 5.04 10.05 2.56
C PHE A 25 3.80 10.75 2.03
N HIS A 26 3.23 11.70 2.78
CA HIS A 26 2.17 12.55 2.25
C HIS A 26 2.66 13.34 1.05
N THR A 27 3.82 13.99 1.13
CA THR A 27 4.39 14.78 0.01
C THR A 27 4.60 13.93 -1.23
N LEU A 28 5.12 12.70 -1.06
CA LEU A 28 5.39 11.77 -2.16
C LEU A 28 4.10 11.30 -2.85
N PHE A 29 3.13 10.78 -2.10
CA PHE A 29 1.98 10.07 -2.69
C PHE A 29 0.70 10.91 -2.80
N PHE A 30 0.54 11.93 -1.96
CA PHE A 30 -0.71 12.69 -1.85
C PHE A 30 -0.52 14.22 -1.95
N GLY A 31 0.73 14.69 -2.03
CA GLY A 31 1.08 16.10 -2.11
C GLY A 31 0.80 16.70 -3.49
N LYS A 32 0.87 18.04 -3.57
CA LYS A 32 0.62 18.83 -4.80
C LYS A 32 1.39 18.35 -6.03
N TYR A 33 2.58 17.76 -5.84
CA TYR A 33 3.46 17.32 -6.91
C TYR A 33 3.61 15.79 -7.00
N SER A 34 2.72 15.02 -6.38
CA SER A 34 2.78 13.54 -6.39
C SER A 34 2.75 12.96 -7.82
N TYR A 35 2.08 13.63 -8.76
CA TYR A 35 2.09 13.25 -10.18
C TYR A 35 3.50 13.23 -10.83
N LYS A 36 4.50 13.87 -10.21
CA LYS A 36 5.90 13.83 -10.68
C LYS A 36 6.66 12.60 -10.19
N LEU A 37 6.15 11.90 -9.18
CA LEU A 37 6.87 10.81 -8.50
C LEU A 37 7.22 9.66 -9.44
N GLU A 38 6.33 9.33 -10.38
CA GLU A 38 6.59 8.27 -11.36
C GLU A 38 7.86 8.53 -12.18
N ASN A 39 8.01 9.77 -12.67
CA ASN A 39 9.20 10.18 -13.42
C ASN A 39 10.46 10.20 -12.55
N ILE A 40 10.33 10.52 -11.26
CA ILE A 40 11.44 10.50 -10.30
C ILE A 40 11.89 9.05 -10.06
N ILE A 41 10.95 8.13 -9.82
CA ILE A 41 11.23 6.70 -9.61
C ILE A 41 11.91 6.08 -10.83
N LYS A 42 11.42 6.38 -12.04
CA LYS A 42 12.04 5.93 -13.30
C LYS A 42 13.51 6.35 -13.38
N LYS A 43 13.77 7.65 -13.19
CA LYS A 43 15.15 8.18 -13.18
C LYS A 43 16.02 7.58 -12.08
N TYR A 44 15.44 7.32 -10.91
CA TYR A 44 16.19 6.70 -9.81
C TYR A 44 16.71 5.31 -10.19
N TYR A 45 15.85 4.43 -10.72
CA TYR A 45 16.28 3.09 -11.13
C TYR A 45 17.09 3.06 -12.43
N GLU A 46 17.01 4.10 -13.28
CA GLU A 46 17.96 4.28 -14.39
C GLU A 46 19.39 4.53 -13.90
N ILE A 47 19.55 5.27 -12.79
CA ILE A 47 20.86 5.58 -12.20
C ILE A 47 21.35 4.44 -11.32
N PHE A 48 20.44 3.78 -10.59
CA PHE A 48 20.73 2.71 -9.62
C PHE A 48 19.96 1.43 -9.96
N PRO A 49 20.30 0.72 -11.07
CA PRO A 49 19.60 -0.48 -11.49
C PRO A 49 19.73 -1.64 -10.48
N ASP A 50 20.86 -1.73 -9.79
CA ASP A 50 21.14 -2.81 -8.83
C ASP A 50 20.19 -2.78 -7.61
N GLU A 51 19.65 -1.61 -7.28
CA GLU A 51 18.69 -1.40 -6.17
C GLU A 51 17.33 -2.06 -6.42
N ILE A 52 17.02 -2.44 -7.68
CA ILE A 52 15.78 -3.14 -8.01
C ILE A 52 15.99 -4.60 -8.41
N GLU A 53 17.19 -4.98 -8.86
CA GLU A 53 17.47 -6.27 -9.51
C GLU A 53 17.20 -7.49 -8.60
N GLY A 54 17.39 -7.36 -7.29
CA GLY A 54 17.20 -8.42 -6.30
C GLY A 54 15.76 -8.70 -5.85
N HIS A 55 14.78 -7.89 -6.26
CA HIS A 55 13.39 -8.06 -5.85
C HIS A 55 12.62 -9.06 -6.73
N ILE A 56 11.60 -9.72 -6.17
CA ILE A 56 10.67 -10.54 -6.95
C ILE A 56 9.89 -9.67 -7.95
N ASP A 57 9.48 -10.24 -9.09
CA ASP A 57 8.81 -9.50 -10.17
C ASP A 57 7.60 -8.69 -9.69
N LEU A 58 6.83 -9.25 -8.75
CA LEU A 58 5.66 -8.58 -8.21
C LEU A 58 6.02 -7.32 -7.41
N THR A 59 7.10 -7.39 -6.64
CA THR A 59 7.64 -6.24 -5.90
C THR A 59 8.26 -5.21 -6.84
N LYS A 60 8.96 -5.65 -7.90
CA LYS A 60 9.50 -4.75 -8.94
C LYS A 60 8.39 -3.97 -9.66
N ALA A 61 7.32 -4.66 -10.03
CA ALA A 61 6.16 -4.06 -10.70
C ALA A 61 5.50 -2.98 -9.84
N MET A 62 5.45 -3.17 -8.52
CA MET A 62 4.96 -2.16 -7.56
C MET A 62 5.97 -1.03 -7.35
N LEU A 63 7.25 -1.34 -7.12
CA LEU A 63 8.26 -0.34 -6.76
C LEU A 63 8.50 0.72 -7.84
N THR A 64 8.20 0.39 -9.10
CA THR A 64 8.36 1.26 -10.27
C THR A 64 7.19 2.22 -10.52
N GLN A 65 6.09 2.12 -9.78
CA GLN A 65 4.91 2.99 -9.96
C GLN A 65 4.96 4.21 -9.04
N GLY A 66 4.49 5.35 -9.57
CA GLY A 66 4.52 6.66 -8.89
C GLY A 66 3.29 7.02 -8.08
N ASN A 67 2.19 6.27 -8.17
CA ASN A 67 1.00 6.49 -7.35
C ASN A 67 0.54 5.17 -6.72
N ILE A 68 -0.11 5.27 -5.56
CA ILE A 68 -0.42 4.11 -4.73
C ILE A 68 -1.42 3.14 -5.39
N TYR A 69 -2.32 3.62 -6.25
CA TYR A 69 -3.27 2.76 -6.96
C TYR A 69 -2.55 1.85 -7.96
N ASP A 70 -1.66 2.41 -8.77
CA ASP A 70 -0.87 1.62 -9.73
C ASP A 70 0.12 0.70 -9.03
N ARG A 71 0.59 1.07 -7.83
CA ARG A 71 1.43 0.20 -6.98
C ARG A 71 0.72 -1.07 -6.57
N ASP A 72 -0.53 -0.97 -6.13
CA ASP A 72 -1.29 -2.12 -5.61
C ASP A 72 -1.82 -3.02 -6.73
N LEU A 73 -2.09 -2.45 -7.91
CA LEU A 73 -2.77 -3.14 -9.01
C LEU A 73 -2.12 -4.47 -9.45
N PRO A 74 -0.78 -4.60 -9.59
CA PRO A 74 -0.14 -5.88 -9.93
C PRO A 74 -0.42 -6.96 -8.88
N ILE A 75 -0.38 -6.60 -7.59
CA ILE A 75 -0.58 -7.53 -6.47
C ILE A 75 -2.05 -7.95 -6.40
N ILE A 76 -2.98 -6.99 -6.49
CA ILE A 76 -4.43 -7.24 -6.54
C ILE A 76 -4.79 -8.14 -7.72
N THR A 77 -4.26 -7.87 -8.90
CA THR A 77 -4.48 -8.70 -10.10
C THR A 77 -3.99 -10.14 -9.88
N LYS A 78 -2.85 -10.32 -9.22
CA LYS A 78 -2.34 -11.64 -8.88
C LYS A 78 -3.22 -12.35 -7.84
N MET A 79 -3.73 -11.62 -6.84
CA MET A 79 -4.67 -12.16 -5.84
C MET A 79 -5.98 -12.65 -6.46
N ILE A 80 -6.52 -11.95 -7.47
CA ILE A 80 -7.69 -12.41 -8.24
C ILE A 80 -7.36 -13.74 -8.95
N LYS A 81 -6.22 -13.81 -9.66
CA LYS A 81 -5.78 -15.02 -10.37
C LYS A 81 -5.55 -16.21 -9.43
N GLU A 82 -5.13 -15.95 -8.20
CA GLU A 82 -4.93 -16.97 -7.16
C GLU A 82 -6.25 -17.35 -6.44
N GLY A 83 -7.37 -16.68 -6.72
CA GLY A 83 -8.65 -16.90 -6.06
C GLY A 83 -8.71 -16.38 -4.62
N SER A 84 -7.75 -15.54 -4.20
CA SER A 84 -7.71 -14.96 -2.86
C SER A 84 -8.72 -13.83 -2.66
N ILE A 85 -9.10 -13.14 -3.74
CA ILE A 85 -10.16 -12.13 -3.77
C ILE A 85 -11.01 -12.34 -5.02
N LYS A 86 -12.29 -12.00 -4.94
CA LYS A 86 -13.17 -12.00 -6.10
C LYS A 86 -12.95 -10.75 -6.95
N GLU A 87 -13.01 -10.89 -8.27
CA GLU A 87 -12.77 -9.80 -9.22
C GLU A 87 -13.74 -8.63 -8.98
N GLU A 88 -15.03 -8.93 -8.75
CA GLU A 88 -16.06 -7.94 -8.49
C GLU A 88 -15.86 -7.12 -7.21
N ALA A 89 -15.09 -7.64 -6.25
CA ALA A 89 -14.78 -6.97 -4.99
C ALA A 89 -13.42 -6.26 -5.00
N ALA A 90 -12.55 -6.59 -5.95
CA ALA A 90 -11.14 -6.21 -5.93
C ALA A 90 -10.94 -4.70 -5.94
N SER A 91 -11.65 -3.98 -6.81
CA SER A 91 -11.57 -2.51 -6.89
C SER A 91 -11.96 -1.84 -5.58
N SER A 92 -13.07 -2.27 -4.98
CA SER A 92 -13.56 -1.70 -3.72
C SER A 92 -12.65 -2.00 -2.53
N ILE A 93 -12.07 -3.20 -2.48
CA ILE A 93 -11.09 -3.58 -1.46
C ILE A 93 -9.85 -2.68 -1.57
N MET A 94 -9.25 -2.60 -2.76
CA MET A 94 -8.05 -1.80 -3.01
C MET A 94 -8.29 -0.33 -2.68
N GLU A 95 -9.38 0.25 -3.19
CA GLU A 95 -9.74 1.64 -2.91
C GLU A 95 -9.94 1.91 -1.42
N THR A 96 -10.62 0.99 -0.71
CA THR A 96 -10.86 1.15 0.73
C THR A 96 -9.54 1.12 1.51
N ILE A 97 -8.65 0.18 1.21
CA ILE A 97 -7.35 0.08 1.87
C ILE A 97 -6.53 1.36 1.67
N ILE A 98 -6.47 1.87 0.44
CA ILE A 98 -5.75 3.10 0.10
C ILE A 98 -6.35 4.31 0.84
N ARG A 99 -7.68 4.47 0.82
CA ARG A 99 -8.35 5.61 1.47
C ARG A 99 -8.21 5.59 2.98
N VAL A 100 -8.30 4.41 3.60
CA VAL A 100 -8.12 4.26 5.06
C VAL A 100 -6.68 4.56 5.46
N HIS A 101 -5.69 4.07 4.71
CA HIS A 101 -4.28 4.42 4.92
C HIS A 101 -4.06 5.94 4.83
N GLN A 102 -4.53 6.56 3.74
CA GLN A 102 -4.41 8.00 3.52
C GLN A 102 -5.06 8.82 4.65
N SER A 103 -6.21 8.37 5.15
CA SER A 103 -6.91 9.03 6.26
C SER A 103 -6.07 9.04 7.54
N TYR A 104 -5.54 7.88 7.95
CA TYR A 104 -4.67 7.79 9.14
C TYR A 104 -3.37 8.58 8.96
N LEU A 105 -2.75 8.51 7.77
CA LEU A 105 -1.55 9.29 7.45
C LEU A 105 -1.83 10.80 7.56
N SER A 106 -2.96 11.25 7.01
CA SER A 106 -3.38 12.65 7.08
C SER A 106 -3.61 13.08 8.53
N ASP A 107 -4.28 12.29 9.35
CA ASP A 107 -4.45 12.61 10.77
C ASP A 107 -3.10 12.75 11.49
N LEU A 108 -2.13 11.86 11.22
CA LEU A 108 -0.80 11.94 11.82
C LEU A 108 -0.06 13.21 11.39
N LEU A 109 -0.16 13.57 10.11
CA LEU A 109 0.41 14.81 9.58
C LEU A 109 -0.15 16.06 10.27
N HIS A 110 -1.46 16.11 10.48
CA HIS A 110 -2.12 17.31 11.03
C HIS A 110 -2.06 17.40 12.55
N LYS A 111 -2.14 16.26 13.25
CA LYS A 111 -2.09 16.21 14.72
C LYS A 111 -0.67 16.33 15.25
N ASN A 112 0.31 15.84 14.48
CA ASN A 112 1.73 15.88 14.85
C ASN A 112 1.98 15.29 16.25
N ASP A 113 1.41 14.11 16.50
CA ASP A 113 1.45 13.40 17.78
C ASP A 113 1.81 11.92 17.54
N ASP A 114 3.08 11.59 17.78
CA ASP A 114 3.64 10.25 17.57
C ASP A 114 3.00 9.19 18.47
N SER A 115 2.36 9.58 19.58
CA SER A 115 1.66 8.62 20.47
C SER A 115 0.47 7.94 19.77
N LEU A 116 -0.02 8.51 18.67
CA LEU A 116 -1.11 7.96 17.86
C LEU A 116 -0.65 6.89 16.88
N ILE A 117 0.63 6.79 16.55
CA ILE A 117 1.17 5.90 15.50
C ILE A 117 0.76 4.44 15.76
N GLU A 118 0.95 3.94 16.98
CA GLU A 118 0.61 2.55 17.32
C GLU A 118 -0.90 2.31 17.20
N LYS A 119 -1.72 3.21 17.77
CA LYS A 119 -3.18 3.13 17.72
C LYS A 119 -3.70 3.11 16.28
N TYR A 120 -3.12 3.95 15.41
CA TYR A 120 -3.55 4.06 14.02
C TYR A 120 -3.06 2.91 13.16
N THR A 121 -1.85 2.41 13.42
CA THR A 121 -1.32 1.18 12.80
C THR A 121 -2.25 0.00 13.10
N GLN A 122 -2.63 -0.18 14.37
CA GLN A 122 -3.58 -1.21 14.79
C GLN A 122 -4.96 -1.04 14.13
N GLY A 123 -5.48 0.19 14.09
CA GLY A 123 -6.75 0.51 13.44
C GLY A 123 -6.75 0.19 11.94
N PHE A 124 -5.70 0.60 11.24
CA PHE A 124 -5.48 0.30 9.83
C PHE A 124 -5.47 -1.22 9.59
N PHE A 125 -4.64 -1.97 10.33
CA PHE A 125 -4.52 -3.41 10.12
C PHE A 125 -5.78 -4.19 10.51
N LYS A 126 -6.59 -3.68 11.45
CA LYS A 126 -7.91 -4.28 11.74
C LYS A 126 -8.82 -4.23 10.51
N ILE A 127 -8.89 -3.09 9.82
CA ILE A 127 -9.70 -2.94 8.61
C ILE A 127 -9.09 -3.71 7.44
N PHE A 128 -7.77 -3.60 7.25
CA PHE A 128 -7.03 -4.32 6.21
C PHE A 128 -7.28 -5.84 6.29
N ASN A 129 -7.14 -6.42 7.49
CA ASN A 129 -7.37 -7.84 7.72
C ASN A 129 -8.84 -8.21 7.52
N PHE A 130 -9.78 -7.37 7.96
CA PHE A 130 -11.21 -7.60 7.74
C PHE A 130 -11.57 -7.66 6.24
N LEU A 131 -10.97 -6.80 5.41
CA LEU A 131 -11.24 -6.76 3.97
C LEU A 131 -10.64 -7.96 3.22
N LEU A 132 -9.49 -8.47 3.67
CA LEU A 132 -8.77 -9.54 2.99
C LEU A 132 -9.06 -10.94 3.54
N LYS A 133 -9.48 -11.06 4.80
CA LYS A 133 -9.89 -12.32 5.41
C LYS A 133 -11.40 -12.46 5.38
N LYS A 134 -11.95 -12.94 4.26
CA LYS A 134 -13.26 -13.61 4.27
C LYS A 134 -13.03 -15.09 4.59
N GLU A 135 -12.81 -15.41 5.85
CA GLU A 135 -13.18 -16.74 6.36
C GLU A 135 -14.66 -16.65 6.76
N ASP A 136 -15.55 -17.20 5.93
CA ASP A 136 -16.86 -17.79 6.28
C ASP A 136 -17.86 -17.03 7.19
N THR A 137 -17.70 -15.74 7.51
CA THR A 137 -18.60 -15.04 8.45
C THR A 137 -19.94 -14.57 7.87
N TRP A 138 -20.27 -14.91 6.62
CA TRP A 138 -21.54 -14.50 5.98
C TRP A 138 -22.29 -15.66 5.33
N GLN A 139 -22.08 -16.90 5.80
CA GLN A 139 -23.09 -17.95 5.64
C GLN A 139 -24.06 -17.86 6.83
N GLN A 140 -25.03 -16.95 6.71
CA GLN A 140 -26.28 -16.97 7.47
C GLN A 140 -27.43 -16.97 6.48
#